data_AF-A0A3C1RTP4-F1
#
_entry.id   AF-A0A3C1RTP4-F1
#
_cell.length_a   1.000
_cell.length_b   1.000
_cell.length_c   1.000
_cell.angle_alpha   90.00
_cell.angle_beta   90.00
_cell.angle_gamma   90.00
#
_symmetry.space_group_name_H-M   'P 1'
#
loop_
_entity.id
_entity.type
_entity.pdbx_description
1 polymer ?
#
loop_
_entity_poly.entity_id
_entity_poly.type
_entity_poly.pdbx_seq_one_letter_code
_entity_poly.pdbx_strand_id
1 'polypeptide(L)' 'MNQNLETINLSPITSTPWKIKLLYDGECPLCLREVNFLQKRDAGRKLIAFVDISDLNYNPEDHGNISFEVAMGRIHALL' A
#
# COMPACT_ATOMS: atom_id res chain seq x y z
N MET A 1 16.30 -13.33 44.26
CA MET A 1 16.53 -14.24 43.12
C MET A 1 15.25 -15.02 42.91
N ASN A 2 14.43 -14.87 41.86
CA ASN A 2 14.53 -14.24 40.54
C ASN A 2 13.10 -13.76 40.20
N GLN A 3 12.84 -12.48 39.91
CA GLN A 3 12.71 -11.93 38.55
C GLN A 3 12.19 -12.96 37.54
N ASN A 4 10.97 -12.77 37.02
CA ASN A 4 10.69 -12.70 35.58
C ASN A 4 9.25 -12.23 35.34
N LEU A 5 9.17 -11.01 34.82
CA LEU A 5 7.97 -10.31 34.39
C LEU A 5 7.36 -11.03 33.18
N GLU A 6 6.07 -11.34 33.23
CA GLU A 6 5.30 -11.70 32.04
C GLU A 6 5.03 -10.41 31.26
N THR A 7 5.91 -10.16 30.30
CA THR A 7 5.86 -9.04 29.37
C THR A 7 4.54 -9.06 28.60
N ILE A 8 3.72 -8.04 28.83
CA ILE A 8 2.52 -7.72 28.06
C ILE A 8 2.93 -7.59 26.59
N ASN A 9 2.51 -8.53 25.75
CA ASN A 9 2.61 -8.42 24.29
C ASN A 9 1.63 -7.34 23.82
N LEU A 10 2.02 -6.07 23.96
CA LEU A 10 1.42 -4.99 23.21
C LEU A 10 1.89 -5.16 21.76
N SER A 11 1.17 -5.97 20.98
CA SER A 11 1.21 -5.82 19.52
C SER A 11 0.86 -4.36 19.24
N PRO A 12 1.73 -3.58 18.58
CA PRO A 12 1.38 -2.23 18.24
C PRO A 12 0.17 -2.32 17.33
N ILE A 13 -0.96 -1.76 17.78
CA ILE A 13 -2.08 -1.46 16.89
C ILE A 13 -1.52 -0.35 15.99
N THR A 14 -0.82 -0.74 14.93
CA THR A 14 -0.28 0.18 13.94
C THR A 14 -1.49 0.69 13.18
N SER A 15 -2.12 1.74 13.73
CA SER A 15 -3.08 2.57 13.01
C SER A 15 -2.41 2.95 11.71
N THR A 16 -2.83 2.31 10.64
CA THR A 16 -2.18 2.49 9.36
C THR A 16 -2.43 3.94 8.94
N PRO A 17 -1.39 4.73 8.66
CA PRO A 17 -1.56 6.18 8.47
C PRO A 17 -2.36 6.50 7.20
N TRP A 18 -2.44 5.54 6.28
CA TRP A 18 -3.20 5.61 5.05
C TRP A 18 -4.60 5.01 5.22
N LYS A 19 -5.56 5.55 4.48
CA LYS A 19 -6.97 5.10 4.46
C LYS A 19 -7.27 4.15 3.31
N ILE A 20 -6.45 4.18 2.27
CA ILE A 20 -6.63 3.38 1.07
C ILE A 20 -5.27 3.06 0.47
N LYS A 21 -5.12 1.85 -0.04
CA LYS A 21 -3.93 1.44 -0.80
C LYS A 21 -4.30 1.39 -2.28
N LEU A 22 -3.56 2.12 -3.11
CA LEU A 22 -3.79 2.26 -4.54
C LEU A 22 -2.68 1.55 -5.31
N LEU A 23 -3.04 0.46 -5.98
CA LEU A 23 -2.14 -0.28 -6.85
C LEU A 23 -2.20 0.32 -8.25
N TYR A 24 -1.03 0.55 -8.84
CA TYR A 24 -0.89 1.10 -10.18
C TYR A 24 0.30 0.47 -10.90
N ASP A 25 0.29 0.53 -12.22
CA ASP A 25 1.40 0.12 -13.09
C ASP A 25 2.32 1.30 -13.38
N GLY A 26 3.55 1.26 -12.86
CA GLY A 26 4.60 2.25 -13.08
C GLY A 26 5.12 2.32 -14.53
N GLU A 27 4.93 1.27 -15.32
CA GLU A 27 5.30 1.25 -16.74
C GLU A 27 4.18 1.78 -17.65
N CYS A 28 2.98 2.02 -17.10
CA CYS A 28 1.84 2.55 -17.83
C CYS A 28 1.75 4.09 -17.75
N PRO A 29 1.96 4.84 -18.86
CA PRO A 29 1.94 6.30 -18.85
C PRO A 29 0.59 6.90 -18.43
N LEU A 30 -0.52 6.18 -18.64
CA LEU A 30 -1.85 6.62 -18.22
C LEU A 30 -2.05 6.47 -16.71
N CYS A 31 -1.62 5.34 -16.14
CA CYS A 31 -1.65 5.12 -14.69
C CYS A 31 -0.81 6.17 -13.95
N LEU A 32 0.40 6.48 -14.47
CA LEU A 32 1.24 7.53 -13.89
C LEU A 32 0.57 8.91 -13.90
N ARG A 33 -0.17 9.28 -14.95
CA ARG A 33 -0.89 10.57 -14.99
C ARG A 33 -1.93 10.66 -13.88
N GLU A 34 -2.66 9.57 -13.66
CA GLU A 34 -3.70 9.51 -12.64
C GLU A 34 -3.12 9.46 -11.22
N VAL A 35 -2.05 8.69 -10.99
CA VAL A 35 -1.30 8.67 -9.73
C VAL A 35 -0.77 10.06 -9.39
N ASN A 36 -0.14 10.75 -10.35
CA ASN A 36 0.35 12.12 -10.14
C ASN A 36 -0.78 13.10 -9.78
N PHE A 37 -1.95 12.96 -10.41
CA PHE A 37 -3.13 13.75 -10.06
C PHE A 37 -3.60 13.46 -8.63
N LEU A 38 -3.68 12.18 -8.25
CA LEU A 38 -4.11 11.77 -6.91
C LEU A 38 -3.11 12.16 -5.82
N GLN A 39 -1.80 12.10 -6.07
CA GLN A 39 -0.76 12.57 -5.15
C GLN A 39 -0.88 14.08 -4.90
N LYS A 40 -1.08 14.87 -5.95
CA LYS A 40 -1.33 16.32 -5.83
C LYS A 40 -2.59 16.61 -5.00
N ARG A 41 -3.65 15.84 -5.21
CA ARG A 41 -4.91 15.97 -4.46
C ARG A 41 -4.79 15.49 -3.01
N ASP A 42 -3.98 14.47 -2.75
CA ASP A 42 -3.68 14.00 -1.39
C ASP A 42 -2.94 15.10 -0.59
N ALA A 43 -2.17 15.95 -1.27
CA ALA A 43 -1.58 17.18 -0.73
C ALA A 43 -0.73 16.93 0.54
N GLY A 44 -0.01 15.81 0.57
CA GLY A 44 0.87 15.43 1.67
C GLY A 44 0.15 14.87 2.90
N ARG A 45 -1.17 14.68 2.85
CA ARG A 45 -1.96 14.06 3.94
C ARG A 45 -1.66 12.58 4.12
N LYS A 46 -1.06 11.92 3.11
CA LYS A 46 -0.71 10.50 3.10
C LYS A 46 -1.93 9.60 3.32
N LEU A 47 -3.10 10.00 2.81
CA LEU A 47 -4.33 9.21 2.91
C LEU A 47 -4.30 8.02 1.95
N ILE A 48 -3.53 8.11 0.88
CA ILE A 48 -3.37 7.09 -0.15
C ILE A 48 -1.96 6.52 -0.07
N ALA A 49 -1.85 5.21 0.14
CA ALA A 49 -0.60 4.47 -0.06
C ALA A 49 -0.52 4.00 -1.50
N PHE A 50 0.36 4.59 -2.29
CA PHE A 50 0.59 4.19 -3.68
C PHE A 50 1.54 3.00 -3.72
N VAL A 51 1.17 1.95 -4.46
CA VAL A 51 1.95 0.72 -4.62
C VAL A 51 2.12 0.45 -6.10
N ASP A 52 3.37 0.40 -6.55
CA ASP A 52 3.71 0.06 -7.92
C ASP A 52 3.73 -1.45 -8.09
N ILE A 53 2.91 -1.98 -8.99
CA ILE A 53 2.88 -3.41 -9.29
C ILE A 53 4.04 -3.83 -10.19
N SER A 54 4.67 -2.88 -10.88
CA SER A 54 5.81 -3.14 -11.78
C SER A 54 7.14 -3.26 -11.03
N ASP A 55 7.15 -2.96 -9.71
CA ASP A 55 8.32 -3.17 -8.86
C ASP A 55 8.65 -4.67 -8.76
N LEU A 56 9.92 -5.02 -8.93
CA LEU A 56 10.40 -6.40 -8.81
C LEU A 56 10.15 -7.01 -7.42
N ASN A 57 9.93 -6.18 -6.41
CA ASN A 57 9.64 -6.58 -5.04
C ASN A 57 8.14 -6.61 -4.73
N TYR A 58 7.26 -6.42 -5.73
CA TYR A 58 5.83 -6.49 -5.54
C TYR A 58 5.39 -7.93 -5.18
N ASN A 59 4.71 -8.09 -4.05
CA ASN A 59 4.16 -9.37 -3.61
C ASN A 59 2.61 -9.33 -3.57
N PRO A 60 1.90 -10.02 -4.49
CA PRO A 60 0.43 -10.03 -4.54
C PRO A 60 -0.24 -10.40 -3.20
N GLU A 61 0.37 -11.27 -2.40
CA GLU A 61 -0.20 -11.73 -1.13
C GLU A 61 -0.36 -10.60 -0.11
N ASP A 62 0.53 -9.60 -0.15
CA ASP A 62 0.48 -8.41 0.72
C ASP A 62 -0.54 -7.36 0.23
N HIS A 63 -1.16 -7.62 -0.92
CA HIS A 63 -1.97 -6.69 -1.69
C HIS A 63 -3.29 -7.31 -2.17
N GLY A 64 -3.88 -8.18 -1.35
CA GLY A 64 -5.21 -8.75 -1.61
C GLY A 64 -5.23 -9.79 -2.72
N ASN A 65 -4.11 -10.47 -2.96
CA ASN A 65 -3.90 -11.44 -4.04
C ASN A 65 -4.13 -10.86 -5.44
N ILE A 66 -3.95 -9.55 -5.60
CA ILE A 66 -4.00 -8.91 -6.91
C ILE A 66 -2.67 -9.19 -7.60
N SER A 67 -2.67 -10.15 -8.54
CA SER A 67 -1.49 -10.43 -9.33
C SER A 67 -1.19 -9.28 -10.30
N PHE A 68 0.04 -9.26 -10.82
CA PHE A 68 0.45 -8.30 -11.85
C PHE A 68 -0.54 -8.33 -13.02
N GLU A 69 -0.91 -9.52 -13.51
CA GLU A 69 -1.80 -9.68 -14.66
C GLU A 69 -3.20 -9.12 -14.41
N VAL A 70 -3.70 -9.22 -13.18
CA VAL A 70 -5.01 -8.67 -12.76
C VAL A 70 -4.95 -7.14 -12.66
N ALA A 71 -3.79 -6.59 -12.30
CA ALA A 71 -3.58 -5.16 -12.14
C ALA A 71 -3.17 -4.43 -13.42
N MET A 72 -2.88 -5.14 -14.51
CA MET A 72 -2.53 -4.51 -15.79
C MET A 72 -3.65 -3.62 -16.33
N GLY A 73 -3.29 -2.40 -16.73
CA GLY A 73 -4.15 -1.48 -17.48
C GLY A 73 -5.30 -0.83 -16.69
N ARG A 74 -5.40 -1.06 -15.37
CA ARG A 74 -6.40 -0.46 -14.48
C ARG A 74 -5.80 -0.18 -13.11
N ILE A 75 -6.30 0.87 -12.45
CA ILE A 75 -5.92 1.18 -11.07
C ILE A 75 -6.84 0.42 -10.11
N HIS A 76 -6.26 -0.19 -9.08
CA HIS A 76 -7.01 -0.95 -8.06
C HIS A 76 -6.87 -0.27 -6.69
N ALA A 77 -7.96 -0.25 -5.93
CA ALA A 77 -8.01 0.38 -4.62
C ALA A 77 -8.46 -0.63 -3.55
N LEU A 78 -7.68 -0.75 -2.48
CA LEU A 78 -7.90 -1.67 -1.35
C LEU A 78 -8.13 -0.87 -0.06
N LEU A 79 -8.98 -1.38 0.82
CA LEU A 79 -9.24 -0.86 2.18
C LEU A 79 -8.57 -1.72 3.24
#